data_AF-R2SSS7-F1
#
_entry.id   AF-R2SSS7-F1
#
_cell.length_a   1.000
_cell.length_b   1.000
_cell.length_c   1.000
_cell.angle_alpha   90.00
_cell.angle_beta   90.00
_cell.angle_gamma   90.00
#
_symmetry.space_group_name_H-M   'P 1'
#
loop_
_entity.id
_entity.type
_entity.pdbx_description
1 polymer ?
#
loop_
_entity_poly.entity_id
_entity_poly.type
_entity_poly.pdbx_seq_one_letter_code
_entity_poly.pdbx_strand_id
1 'polypeptide(L)'
;MAEKKYAPIRGSWGHDPGVPGDVYIVGAPTVAQFQAMPGNPPGFPKESGYGEGITAEKVNDNLYRLRLSLVAYGTRATTGSYTPYVYAGTLGAEYDWQLIVAKTTVQTEDPASAPYTHAFTEPLKQRYYGSQPLYAMAGWNNPHSATSSGGTWYNDVTKNTFDATNITWLKITIYGDDTFPLAYSYIQFKDIIDDYRPMAIRKNGAWKSLDNTGGFWQIRKSGKWIDVPKTSFSDDGKPNKSANQIRKSGTWKAQSKIGG
;
A
#
# COMPACT_ATOMS: atom_id res chain seq x y z
N MET A 1 -18.53 3.89 4.16
CA MET A 1 -17.35 4.13 3.30
C MET A 1 -16.84 2.76 2.88
N ALA A 2 -16.50 2.54 1.61
CA ALA A 2 -15.82 1.29 1.24
C ALA A 2 -14.45 1.29 1.96
N GLU A 3 -14.13 0.21 2.65
CA GLU A 3 -12.84 0.06 3.32
C GLU A 3 -11.74 0.09 2.24
N LYS A 4 -10.78 1.02 2.36
CA LYS A 4 -9.63 1.08 1.46
C LYS A 4 -8.90 -0.25 1.54
N LYS A 5 -8.60 -0.86 0.39
CA LYS A 5 -7.86 -2.13 0.35
C LYS A 5 -6.37 -1.84 0.49
N TYR A 6 -5.78 -2.28 1.59
CA TYR A 6 -4.35 -2.23 1.82
C TYR A 6 -3.72 -3.59 1.53
N ALA A 7 -2.47 -3.60 1.07
CA ALA A 7 -1.63 -4.79 0.94
C ALA A 7 -0.46 -4.73 1.95
N PRO A 8 0.07 -5.89 2.37
CA PRO A 8 1.27 -5.92 3.20
C PRO A 8 2.48 -5.40 2.43
N ILE A 9 3.34 -4.70 3.14
CA ILE A 9 4.58 -4.13 2.61
C ILE A 9 5.65 -4.13 3.69
N ARG A 10 6.90 -4.31 3.28
CA ARG A 10 8.05 -4.18 4.16
C ARG A 10 9.21 -3.47 3.46
N GLY A 11 9.93 -2.70 4.26
CA GLY A 11 11.29 -2.26 4.02
C GLY A 11 12.19 -2.69 5.16
N SER A 12 13.49 -2.62 4.90
CA SER A 12 14.52 -2.98 5.88
C SER A 12 15.62 -1.92 5.90
N TRP A 13 16.20 -1.76 7.07
CA TRP A 13 17.43 -1.03 7.32
C TRP A 13 18.44 -2.03 7.88
N GLY A 14 19.41 -2.43 7.05
CA GLY A 14 20.50 -3.37 7.40
C GLY A 14 21.68 -2.66 8.08
N HIS A 15 22.53 -3.39 8.80
CA HIS A 15 23.37 -2.82 9.85
C HIS A 15 24.71 -2.15 9.51
N ASP A 16 24.95 -1.03 10.22
CA ASP A 16 26.21 -0.60 10.87
C ASP A 16 26.47 -1.49 12.13
N PRO A 17 27.67 -2.02 12.38
CA PRO A 17 28.00 -2.94 13.49
C PRO A 17 27.73 -2.46 14.94
N GLY A 18 27.33 -1.20 15.17
CA GLY A 18 27.10 -0.63 16.50
C GLY A 18 25.70 -0.84 17.12
N VAL A 19 24.79 -1.54 16.46
CA VAL A 19 23.35 -1.56 16.82
C VAL A 19 22.88 -3.01 17.13
N PRO A 20 21.77 -3.25 17.86
CA PRO A 20 21.37 -4.60 18.32
C PRO A 20 20.81 -5.56 17.24
N GLY A 21 20.54 -5.09 16.02
CA GLY A 21 19.99 -5.83 14.86
C GLY A 21 19.13 -4.96 13.93
N ASP A 22 18.58 -5.52 12.86
CA ASP A 22 17.91 -4.76 11.79
C ASP A 22 16.66 -3.99 12.23
N VAL A 23 16.42 -2.85 11.58
CA VAL A 23 15.13 -2.13 11.69
C VAL A 23 14.29 -2.43 10.45
N TYR A 24 13.03 -2.81 10.65
CA TYR A 24 12.06 -2.98 9.58
C TYR A 24 11.03 -1.88 9.66
N ILE A 25 10.63 -1.34 8.51
CA ILE A 25 9.46 -0.47 8.38
C ILE A 25 8.39 -1.24 7.61
N VAL A 26 7.25 -1.50 8.23
CA VAL A 26 6.26 -2.43 7.68
C VAL A 26 4.84 -1.90 7.83
N GLY A 27 3.93 -2.45 7.04
CA GLY A 27 2.50 -2.37 7.32
C GLY A 27 1.79 -3.61 6.78
N ALA A 28 0.69 -3.99 7.41
CA ALA A 28 -0.09 -5.17 7.03
C ALA A 28 -1.57 -5.00 7.39
N PRO A 29 -2.50 -5.46 6.52
CA PRO A 29 -3.92 -5.27 6.73
C PRO A 29 -4.55 -6.32 7.66
N THR A 30 -3.82 -7.40 7.99
CA THR A 30 -4.28 -8.48 8.89
C THR A 30 -3.20 -8.86 9.91
N VAL A 31 -3.66 -9.39 11.06
CA VAL A 31 -2.78 -9.91 12.14
C VAL A 31 -1.81 -10.95 11.59
N ALA A 32 -2.31 -11.93 10.83
CA ALA A 32 -1.50 -13.02 10.30
C ALA A 32 -0.39 -12.50 9.36
N GLN A 33 -0.68 -11.51 8.52
CA GLN A 33 0.33 -10.90 7.65
C GLN A 33 1.35 -10.06 8.43
N PHE A 34 0.93 -9.40 9.51
CA PHE A 34 1.85 -8.66 10.37
C PHE A 34 2.81 -9.60 11.12
N GLN A 35 2.29 -10.68 11.69
CA GLN A 35 3.06 -11.72 12.38
C GLN A 35 3.97 -12.53 11.43
N ALA A 36 3.63 -12.61 10.15
CA ALA A 36 4.49 -13.21 9.13
C ALA A 36 5.71 -12.34 8.76
N MET A 37 5.79 -11.09 9.24
CA MET A 37 6.95 -10.23 9.01
C MET A 37 8.18 -10.72 9.80
N PRO A 38 9.40 -10.35 9.38
CA PRO A 38 10.64 -10.80 10.03
C PRO A 38 10.62 -10.62 11.55
N GLY A 39 10.99 -11.66 12.29
CA GLY A 39 11.04 -11.64 13.75
C GLY A 39 9.71 -11.81 14.47
N ASN A 40 8.59 -12.02 13.77
CA ASN A 40 7.27 -12.27 14.35
C ASN A 40 6.85 -11.20 15.38
N PRO A 41 6.68 -9.94 14.94
CA PRO A 41 6.37 -8.84 15.83
C PRO A 41 5.04 -9.09 16.57
N PRO A 42 4.95 -8.76 17.87
CA PRO A 42 3.77 -9.02 18.69
C PRO A 42 2.63 -8.07 18.33
N GLY A 43 1.41 -8.38 18.78
CA GLY A 43 0.27 -7.48 18.64
C GLY A 43 -0.12 -7.20 17.18
N PHE A 44 -0.89 -6.13 16.96
CA PHE A 44 -1.32 -5.72 15.63
C PHE A 44 -1.56 -4.20 15.55
N PRO A 45 -0.64 -3.41 14.98
CA PRO A 45 -0.72 -1.94 14.99
C PRO A 45 -1.99 -1.37 14.34
N LYS A 46 -2.57 -2.07 13.34
CA LYS A 46 -3.77 -1.63 12.63
C LYS A 46 -4.97 -1.45 13.55
N GLU A 47 -5.11 -2.24 14.62
CA GLU A 47 -6.19 -2.07 15.61
C GLU A 47 -6.12 -0.71 16.32
N SER A 48 -4.94 -0.09 16.35
CA SER A 48 -4.71 1.25 16.89
C SER A 48 -4.67 2.35 15.80
N GLY A 49 -4.98 2.01 14.54
CA GLY A 49 -4.99 2.96 13.42
C GLY A 49 -3.63 3.24 12.76
N TYR A 50 -2.64 2.36 12.97
CA TYR A 50 -1.28 2.51 12.40
C TYR A 50 -0.88 1.27 11.59
N GLY A 51 0.10 1.39 10.70
CA GLY A 51 0.71 0.22 10.06
C GLY A 51 -0.24 -0.60 9.17
N GLU A 52 -1.21 0.04 8.51
CA GLU A 52 -2.22 -0.66 7.69
C GLU A 52 -1.63 -1.30 6.41
N GLY A 53 -0.46 -0.84 5.96
CA GLY A 53 0.20 -1.32 4.74
C GLY A 53 0.23 -0.25 3.64
N ILE A 54 0.00 -0.67 2.40
CA ILE A 54 -0.02 0.21 1.24
C ILE A 54 -1.34 0.13 0.47
N THR A 55 -1.86 1.29 0.09
CA THR A 55 -3.01 1.45 -0.82
C THR A 55 -2.67 2.45 -1.93
N ALA A 56 -3.49 2.57 -2.96
CA ALA A 56 -3.28 3.49 -4.07
C ALA A 56 -4.48 4.44 -4.23
N GLU A 57 -4.19 5.73 -4.26
CA GLU A 57 -5.18 6.80 -4.41
C GLU A 57 -5.17 7.36 -5.82
N LYS A 58 -6.35 7.42 -6.44
CA LYS A 58 -6.53 8.07 -7.73
C LYS A 58 -6.32 9.58 -7.58
N VAL A 59 -5.49 10.18 -8.42
CA VAL A 59 -5.29 11.63 -8.50
C VAL A 59 -6.21 12.22 -9.57
N ASN A 60 -6.09 11.74 -10.81
CA ASN A 60 -6.96 12.02 -11.94
C ASN A 60 -6.80 10.91 -12.99
N ASP A 61 -7.77 10.71 -13.88
CA ASP A 61 -7.72 9.74 -14.99
C ASP A 61 -7.07 8.39 -14.63
N ASN A 62 -5.86 8.12 -15.16
CA ASN A 62 -5.05 6.94 -14.87
C ASN A 62 -3.85 7.25 -13.96
N LEU A 63 -3.71 8.47 -13.44
CA LEU A 63 -2.65 8.83 -12.50
C LEU A 63 -3.04 8.47 -11.06
N TYR A 64 -2.15 7.73 -10.41
CA TYR A 64 -2.27 7.29 -9.03
C TYR A 64 -1.05 7.73 -8.22
N ARG A 65 -1.25 7.83 -6.91
CA ARG A 65 -0.18 7.94 -5.90
C ARG A 65 -0.38 6.84 -4.87
N LEU A 66 0.67 6.47 -4.16
CA LEU A 66 0.56 5.45 -3.11
C LEU A 66 0.27 6.13 -1.77
N ARG A 67 -0.56 5.53 -0.93
CA ARG A 67 -0.67 5.85 0.50
C ARG A 67 0.01 4.73 1.27
N LEU A 68 0.92 5.09 2.16
CA LEU A 68 1.61 4.17 3.05
C LEU A 68 1.16 4.46 4.48
N SER A 69 0.81 3.40 5.21
CA SER A 69 0.58 3.41 6.65
C SER A 69 1.51 2.35 7.25
N LEU A 70 2.59 2.79 7.90
CA LEU A 70 3.70 1.93 8.31
C LEU A 70 4.07 2.13 9.77
N VAL A 71 4.74 1.15 10.36
CA VAL A 71 5.40 1.23 11.67
C VAL A 71 6.82 0.66 11.57
N ALA A 72 7.75 1.28 12.26
CA ALA A 72 9.10 0.76 12.40
C ALA A 72 9.23 -0.15 13.63
N TYR A 73 9.92 -1.29 13.50
CA TYR A 73 10.24 -2.21 14.61
C TYR A 73 11.63 -2.83 14.43
N GLY A 74 12.21 -3.34 15.52
CA GLY A 74 13.54 -3.93 15.51
C GLY A 74 13.56 -5.45 15.59
N THR A 75 14.59 -6.08 15.03
CA THR A 75 14.96 -7.47 15.31
C THR A 75 16.36 -7.57 15.91
N ARG A 76 16.67 -8.70 16.55
CA ARG A 76 18.01 -8.99 17.08
C ARG A 76 18.87 -9.56 15.98
N ALA A 77 20.11 -9.08 15.86
CA ALA A 77 21.07 -9.60 14.89
C ALA A 77 21.34 -11.10 15.08
N THR A 78 21.40 -11.57 16.33
CA THR A 78 21.77 -12.95 16.66
C THR A 78 20.66 -13.96 16.44
N THR A 79 19.39 -13.58 16.65
CA THR A 79 18.27 -14.53 16.61
C THR A 79 17.26 -14.22 15.51
N GLY A 80 17.35 -13.05 14.87
CA GLY A 80 16.34 -12.53 13.93
C GLY A 80 14.97 -12.26 14.57
N SER A 81 14.83 -12.46 15.89
CA SER A 81 13.56 -12.29 16.60
C SER A 81 13.25 -10.81 16.84
N TYR A 82 11.97 -10.45 16.88
CA TYR A 82 11.52 -9.13 17.31
C TYR A 82 12.18 -8.73 18.64
N THR A 83 12.54 -7.46 18.75
CA THR A 83 12.99 -6.87 19.99
C THR A 83 12.49 -5.43 20.13
N PRO A 84 11.90 -5.09 21.29
CA PRO A 84 11.50 -3.71 21.55
C PRO A 84 12.77 -2.88 21.83
N TYR A 85 13.05 -1.88 20.99
CA TYR A 85 14.13 -0.93 21.23
C TYR A 85 13.85 0.43 20.57
N VAL A 86 14.82 1.35 20.65
CA VAL A 86 14.81 2.66 19.96
C VAL A 86 15.71 2.64 18.74
N TYR A 87 15.50 3.53 17.76
CA TYR A 87 16.53 3.82 16.77
C TYR A 87 17.87 4.10 17.47
N ALA A 88 18.97 3.62 16.92
CA ALA A 88 20.27 3.78 17.56
C ALA A 88 20.79 5.22 17.51
N GLY A 89 21.74 5.52 18.40
CA GLY A 89 22.32 6.85 18.49
C GLY A 89 21.43 7.87 19.21
N THR A 90 21.84 9.14 19.10
CA THR A 90 21.19 10.28 19.75
C THR A 90 20.13 10.89 18.84
N LEU A 91 19.36 11.86 19.34
CA LEU A 91 18.39 12.62 18.52
C LEU A 91 19.03 13.40 17.35
N GLY A 92 20.36 13.50 17.29
CA GLY A 92 21.08 14.07 16.14
C GLY A 92 21.43 13.07 15.04
N ALA A 93 21.25 11.76 15.26
CA ALA A 93 21.43 10.74 14.24
C ALA A 93 20.17 10.64 13.38
N GLU A 94 20.28 10.90 12.08
CA GLU A 94 19.16 10.87 11.14
C GLU A 94 19.08 9.51 10.43
N TYR A 95 17.86 9.05 10.19
CA TYR A 95 17.52 7.81 9.49
C TYR A 95 16.62 8.13 8.30
N ASP A 96 17.21 8.24 7.12
CA ASP A 96 16.53 8.48 5.86
C ASP A 96 16.11 7.20 5.15
N TRP A 97 14.80 7.07 4.91
CA TRP A 97 14.24 5.95 4.17
C TRP A 97 13.94 6.37 2.73
N GLN A 98 14.33 5.52 1.78
CA GLN A 98 14.03 5.67 0.37
C GLN A 98 12.94 4.70 -0.06
N LEU A 99 12.07 5.18 -0.95
CA LEU A 99 11.03 4.40 -1.63
C LEU A 99 11.34 4.36 -3.13
N ILE A 100 11.41 3.15 -3.68
CA ILE A 100 11.46 2.92 -5.12
C ILE A 100 10.18 2.20 -5.53
N VAL A 101 9.53 2.72 -6.56
CA VAL A 101 8.35 2.12 -7.18
C VAL A 101 8.68 1.78 -8.62
N ALA A 102 8.47 0.52 -8.96
CA ALA A 102 8.52 0.05 -10.34
C ALA A 102 7.21 -0.67 -10.68
N LYS A 103 6.86 -0.69 -11.96
CA LYS A 103 5.60 -1.25 -12.46
C LYS A 103 5.81 -2.18 -13.64
N THR A 104 4.89 -3.10 -13.81
CA THR A 104 4.82 -3.97 -14.99
C THR A 104 3.37 -4.13 -15.47
N THR A 105 3.22 -4.44 -16.74
CA THR A 105 1.94 -4.80 -17.38
C THR A 105 1.83 -6.31 -17.62
N VAL A 106 2.86 -7.08 -17.24
CA VAL A 106 2.92 -8.52 -17.46
C VAL A 106 2.00 -9.23 -16.46
N GLN A 107 1.09 -10.05 -16.98
CA GLN A 107 0.30 -10.98 -16.16
C GLN A 107 1.15 -12.23 -15.91
N THR A 108 1.44 -12.52 -14.64
CA THR A 108 2.26 -13.66 -14.21
C THR A 108 1.82 -14.13 -12.83
N GLU A 109 2.03 -15.41 -12.55
CA GLU A 109 1.86 -16.01 -11.22
C GLU A 109 3.10 -15.80 -10.33
N ASP A 110 4.28 -15.70 -10.93
CA ASP A 110 5.53 -15.33 -10.26
C ASP A 110 5.88 -13.87 -10.59
N PRO A 111 5.55 -12.91 -9.71
CA PRO A 111 5.85 -11.50 -9.96
C PRO A 111 7.32 -11.16 -9.86
N ALA A 112 8.18 -12.00 -9.27
CA ALA A 112 9.60 -11.71 -9.09
C ALA A 112 10.41 -11.87 -10.39
N SER A 113 9.96 -12.74 -11.30
CA SER A 113 10.59 -12.96 -12.61
C SER A 113 10.13 -11.98 -13.71
N ALA A 114 9.10 -11.16 -13.46
CA ALA A 114 8.63 -10.20 -14.44
C ALA A 114 9.61 -9.03 -14.66
N PRO A 115 9.69 -8.48 -15.89
CA PRO A 115 10.40 -7.24 -16.13
C PRO A 115 9.61 -6.06 -15.56
N TYR A 116 10.28 -5.19 -14.80
CA TYR A 116 9.70 -3.97 -14.24
C TYR A 116 10.34 -2.73 -14.85
N THR A 117 9.50 -1.74 -15.13
CA THR A 117 9.91 -0.38 -15.50
C THR A 117 9.86 0.50 -14.26
N HIS A 118 10.90 1.32 -14.05
CA HIS A 118 10.91 2.31 -12.97
C HIS A 118 9.74 3.29 -13.16
N ALA A 119 9.04 3.59 -12.07
CA ALA A 119 7.98 4.58 -12.04
C ALA A 119 8.47 5.86 -11.38
N PHE A 120 9.00 5.76 -10.14
CA PHE A 120 9.63 6.87 -9.44
C PHE A 120 10.47 6.37 -8.25
N THR A 121 11.32 7.25 -7.76
CA THR A 121 12.04 7.13 -6.49
C THR A 121 11.78 8.39 -5.68
N GLU A 122 11.52 8.27 -4.38
CA GLU A 122 11.47 9.40 -3.46
C GLU A 122 11.87 9.02 -2.03
N PRO A 123 12.40 9.97 -1.25
CA PRO A 123 12.52 9.77 0.19
C PRO A 123 11.12 9.69 0.82
N LEU A 124 10.97 8.88 1.86
CA LEU A 124 9.83 9.01 2.75
C LEU A 124 9.86 10.42 3.35
N LYS A 125 8.72 11.11 3.33
CA LYS A 125 8.63 12.52 3.76
C LYS A 125 8.98 12.72 5.23
N GLN A 126 8.87 11.66 6.00
CA GLN A 126 9.15 11.63 7.42
C GLN A 126 10.61 11.24 7.64
N ARG A 127 11.35 12.11 8.32
CA ARG A 127 12.68 11.78 8.86
C ARG A 127 12.53 11.04 10.19
N TYR A 128 13.40 10.09 10.44
CA TYR A 128 13.48 9.36 11.71
C TYR A 128 14.80 9.70 12.40
N TYR A 129 14.82 9.60 13.73
CA TYR A 129 15.97 10.02 14.53
C TYR A 129 16.34 8.96 15.57
N GLY A 130 17.61 8.94 15.96
CA GLY A 130 18.10 8.12 17.06
C GLY A 130 17.35 8.38 18.37
N SER A 131 17.31 7.37 19.24
CA SER A 131 16.54 7.34 20.49
C SER A 131 15.00 7.37 20.33
N GLN A 132 14.44 7.46 19.11
CA GLN A 132 12.99 7.37 18.92
C GLN A 132 12.48 5.94 19.17
N PRO A 133 11.38 5.77 19.93
CA PRO A 133 10.82 4.47 20.28
C PRO A 133 10.19 3.77 19.09
N LEU A 134 10.65 2.55 18.81
CA LEU A 134 10.05 1.68 17.80
C LEU A 134 8.79 0.99 18.33
N TYR A 135 8.02 0.38 17.43
CA TYR A 135 6.77 -0.32 17.74
C TYR A 135 6.84 -1.15 19.02
N ALA A 136 5.80 -1.02 19.85
CA ALA A 136 5.63 -1.65 21.17
C ALA A 136 6.66 -1.24 22.26
N MET A 137 7.47 -0.19 22.03
CA MET A 137 8.10 0.61 23.09
C MET A 137 7.21 1.76 23.54
N ALA A 138 7.28 2.16 24.81
CA ALA A 138 6.50 3.30 25.29
C ALA A 138 6.74 4.56 24.42
N GLY A 139 5.66 5.15 23.91
CA GLY A 139 5.69 6.35 23.06
C GLY A 139 5.86 6.09 21.56
N TRP A 140 5.91 4.84 21.08
CA TRP A 140 6.07 4.49 19.66
C TRP A 140 4.97 5.04 18.73
N ASN A 141 3.80 5.35 19.29
CA ASN A 141 2.63 5.88 18.59
C ASN A 141 2.36 7.36 18.88
N ASN A 142 3.28 8.05 19.56
CA ASN A 142 3.14 9.48 19.81
C ASN A 142 3.21 10.27 18.49
N PRO A 143 2.63 11.49 18.41
CA PRO A 143 2.83 12.37 17.28
C PRO A 143 4.31 12.60 16.99
N HIS A 144 4.68 12.47 15.71
CA HIS A 144 6.05 12.64 15.26
C HIS A 144 6.47 14.12 15.30
N SER A 145 7.62 14.43 15.89
CA SER A 145 8.27 15.74 15.72
C SER A 145 9.79 15.60 15.78
N ALA A 146 10.53 16.44 15.05
CA ALA A 146 12.00 16.46 15.06
C ALA A 146 12.60 16.85 16.43
N THR A 147 11.78 17.37 17.33
CA THR A 147 12.18 17.83 18.67
C THR A 147 11.59 16.95 19.78
N SER A 148 10.95 15.82 19.45
CA SER A 148 10.42 14.89 20.44
C SER A 148 10.94 13.49 20.19
N SER A 149 11.05 12.70 21.27
CA SER A 149 11.13 11.24 21.22
C SER A 149 9.79 10.62 20.77
N GLY A 150 9.04 11.31 19.90
CA GLY A 150 7.73 10.90 19.40
C GLY A 150 7.81 9.67 18.49
N GLY A 151 6.65 9.12 18.16
CA GLY A 151 6.50 7.78 17.59
C GLY A 151 7.04 7.59 16.17
N THR A 152 7.38 6.35 15.82
CA THR A 152 7.99 5.94 14.54
C THR A 152 6.98 5.27 13.60
N TRP A 153 5.78 5.82 13.51
CA TRP A 153 4.77 5.42 12.54
C TRP A 153 4.74 6.42 11.37
N TYR A 154 4.41 5.93 10.17
CA TYR A 154 4.28 6.70 8.94
C TYR A 154 2.84 6.64 8.46
N ASN A 155 2.26 7.77 8.06
CA ASN A 155 0.98 7.78 7.36
C ASN A 155 0.90 8.95 6.37
N ASP A 156 1.33 8.73 5.14
CA ASP A 156 1.33 9.77 4.11
C ASP A 156 1.13 9.16 2.72
N VAL A 157 0.87 10.04 1.76
CA VAL A 157 0.83 9.75 0.34
C VAL A 157 2.16 10.10 -0.32
N THR A 158 2.51 9.39 -1.38
CA THR A 158 3.68 9.73 -2.18
C THR A 158 3.53 11.11 -2.82
N LYS A 159 4.64 11.83 -2.97
CA LYS A 159 4.65 13.12 -3.68
C LYS A 159 4.53 12.86 -5.18
N ASN A 160 5.26 11.87 -5.66
CA ASN A 160 5.23 11.46 -7.05
C ASN A 160 3.98 10.62 -7.36
N THR A 161 3.56 10.73 -8.61
CA THR A 161 2.46 9.94 -9.19
C THR A 161 3.00 9.00 -10.25
N PHE A 162 2.24 7.96 -10.56
CA PHE A 162 2.53 7.05 -11.66
C PHE A 162 1.28 6.82 -12.50
N ASP A 163 1.49 6.66 -13.81
CA ASP A 163 0.42 6.24 -14.72
C ASP A 163 0.13 4.74 -14.52
N ALA A 164 -1.11 4.43 -14.18
CA ALA A 164 -1.63 3.11 -13.89
C ALA A 164 -2.22 2.38 -15.10
N THR A 165 -2.08 2.94 -16.31
CA THR A 165 -2.55 2.30 -17.54
C THR A 165 -1.99 0.88 -17.67
N ASN A 166 -2.87 -0.11 -17.65
CA ASN A 166 -2.59 -1.54 -17.80
C ASN A 166 -1.61 -2.15 -16.76
N ILE A 167 -1.38 -1.50 -15.61
CA ILE A 167 -0.52 -2.08 -14.57
C ILE A 167 -1.14 -3.36 -14.02
N THR A 168 -0.31 -4.38 -13.88
CA THR A 168 -0.65 -5.64 -13.22
C THR A 168 -0.03 -5.71 -11.83
N TRP A 169 1.28 -5.46 -11.74
CA TRP A 169 2.05 -5.51 -10.50
C TRP A 169 2.86 -4.25 -10.27
N LEU A 170 3.00 -3.91 -8.99
CA LEU A 170 4.01 -3.00 -8.49
C LEU A 170 5.10 -3.80 -7.79
N LYS A 171 6.35 -3.44 -8.05
CA LYS A 171 7.51 -3.82 -7.26
C LYS A 171 7.89 -2.62 -6.41
N ILE A 172 7.70 -2.75 -5.10
CA ILE A 172 7.98 -1.71 -4.13
C ILE A 172 9.22 -2.10 -3.34
N THR A 173 10.16 -1.17 -3.21
CA THR A 173 11.34 -1.31 -2.35
C THR A 173 11.35 -0.14 -1.39
N ILE A 174 11.39 -0.43 -0.10
CA ILE A 174 11.66 0.56 0.94
C ILE A 174 12.96 0.15 1.62
N TYR A 175 13.92 1.07 1.71
CA TYR A 175 15.22 0.78 2.30
C TYR A 175 15.80 2.00 3.00
N GLY A 176 16.58 1.74 4.05
CA GLY A 176 17.42 2.74 4.69
C GLY A 176 18.82 2.78 4.12
N ASP A 177 19.61 3.79 4.48
CA ASP A 177 21.01 3.89 4.04
C ASP A 177 21.79 2.61 4.37
N ASP A 178 22.72 2.25 3.48
CA ASP A 178 23.59 1.07 3.57
C ASP A 178 22.89 -0.31 3.61
N THR A 179 21.59 -0.37 3.28
CA THR A 179 20.86 -1.66 3.24
C THR A 179 21.18 -2.47 2.01
N PHE A 180 21.80 -3.63 2.20
CA PHE A 180 21.94 -4.66 1.16
C PHE A 180 21.89 -6.08 1.77
N PRO A 181 21.19 -7.05 1.13
CA PRO A 181 20.39 -6.93 -0.09
C PRO A 181 19.04 -6.23 0.15
N LEU A 182 18.50 -5.62 -0.92
CA LEU A 182 17.21 -4.94 -0.87
C LEU A 182 16.04 -5.94 -0.78
N ALA A 183 15.07 -5.65 0.08
CA ALA A 183 13.81 -6.37 0.15
C ALA A 183 12.80 -5.81 -0.85
N TYR A 184 12.11 -6.70 -1.56
CA TYR A 184 11.07 -6.35 -2.53
C TYR A 184 9.70 -6.80 -2.03
N SER A 185 8.71 -5.91 -2.13
CA SER A 185 7.29 -6.22 -1.97
C SER A 185 6.64 -6.20 -3.35
N TYR A 186 6.07 -7.33 -3.76
CA TYR A 186 5.36 -7.48 -5.03
C TYR A 186 3.86 -7.43 -4.80
N ILE A 187 3.19 -6.44 -5.38
CA ILE A 187 1.82 -6.09 -5.04
C ILE A 187 0.98 -6.04 -6.30
N GLN A 188 -0.09 -6.83 -6.38
CA GLN A 188 -1.04 -6.71 -7.48
C GLN A 188 -1.72 -5.35 -7.36
N PHE A 189 -1.65 -4.54 -8.41
CA PHE A 189 -2.17 -3.19 -8.35
C PHE A 189 -3.67 -3.15 -8.05
N LYS A 190 -4.41 -4.13 -8.60
CA LYS A 190 -5.84 -4.33 -8.33
C LYS A 190 -6.19 -4.62 -6.86
N ASP A 191 -5.25 -5.07 -6.04
CA ASP A 191 -5.50 -5.41 -4.64
C ASP A 191 -5.38 -4.18 -3.72
N ILE A 192 -4.83 -3.08 -4.23
CA ILE A 192 -4.57 -1.85 -3.48
C ILE A 192 -5.34 -0.65 -3.99
N ILE A 193 -6.16 -0.80 -5.02
CA ILE A 193 -7.07 0.25 -5.51
C ILE A 193 -8.49 -0.04 -5.07
N ASP A 194 -9.24 1.03 -4.86
CA ASP A 194 -10.66 0.91 -4.56
C ASP A 194 -11.41 0.26 -5.74
N ASP A 195 -12.41 -0.54 -5.40
CA ASP A 195 -13.38 -1.04 -6.38
C ASP A 195 -14.05 0.14 -7.08
N TYR A 196 -14.46 -0.08 -8.33
CA TYR A 196 -14.88 1.00 -9.21
C TYR A 196 -16.27 0.74 -9.77
N ARG A 197 -16.92 1.79 -10.24
CA ARG A 197 -18.15 1.67 -11.03
C ARG A 197 -17.81 1.75 -12.53
N PRO A 198 -18.00 0.67 -13.30
CA PRO A 198 -17.60 0.61 -14.71
C PRO A 198 -18.63 1.28 -15.63
N MET A 199 -19.09 2.46 -15.26
CA MET A 199 -20.21 3.13 -15.92
C MET A 199 -19.88 4.60 -16.11
N ALA A 200 -20.30 5.13 -17.25
CA ALA A 200 -20.09 6.51 -17.63
C ALA A 200 -21.33 7.05 -18.33
N ILE A 201 -21.52 8.36 -18.26
CA ILE A 201 -22.54 9.07 -19.05
C ILE A 201 -21.85 9.98 -20.06
N ARG A 202 -22.52 10.20 -21.19
CA ARG A 202 -22.06 11.18 -22.17
C ARG A 202 -22.55 12.57 -21.75
N LYS A 203 -21.62 13.50 -21.51
CA LYS A 203 -21.93 14.90 -21.18
C LYS A 203 -21.03 15.81 -21.99
N ASN A 204 -21.62 16.73 -22.76
CA ASN A 204 -20.91 17.67 -23.64
C ASN A 204 -19.91 16.97 -24.59
N GLY A 205 -20.33 15.89 -25.23
CA GLY A 205 -19.50 15.13 -26.18
C GLY A 205 -18.45 14.21 -25.55
N ALA A 206 -18.13 14.39 -24.27
CA ALA A 206 -17.17 13.57 -23.53
C ALA A 206 -17.86 12.49 -22.69
N TRP A 207 -17.20 11.35 -22.51
CA TRP A 207 -17.58 10.37 -21.50
C TRP A 207 -17.14 10.86 -20.12
N LYS A 208 -18.06 10.86 -19.16
CA LYS A 208 -17.78 11.17 -17.76
C LYS A 208 -18.02 9.92 -16.93
N SER A 209 -16.98 9.43 -16.29
CA SER A 209 -17.08 8.32 -15.35
C SER A 209 -18.08 8.68 -14.24
N LEU A 210 -18.87 7.70 -13.83
CA LEU A 210 -19.75 7.82 -12.67
C LEU A 210 -19.16 7.11 -11.43
N ASP A 211 -17.87 6.75 -11.48
CA ASP A 211 -17.12 6.20 -10.37
C ASP A 211 -16.82 7.25 -9.28
N ASN A 212 -17.86 7.70 -8.61
CA ASN A 212 -17.79 8.75 -7.60
C ASN A 212 -17.47 8.13 -6.23
N THR A 213 -16.59 8.77 -5.45
CA THR A 213 -16.16 8.36 -4.09
C THR A 213 -17.31 8.36 -3.07
N GLY A 214 -18.39 9.09 -3.32
CA GLY A 214 -19.61 9.12 -2.52
C GLY A 214 -20.85 8.67 -3.30
N GLY A 215 -21.83 8.11 -2.57
CA GLY A 215 -23.16 7.76 -3.09
C GLY A 215 -23.42 6.26 -3.19
N PHE A 216 -24.70 5.90 -3.07
CA PHE A 216 -25.22 4.55 -3.35
C PHE A 216 -25.77 4.54 -4.77
N TRP A 217 -25.44 3.50 -5.53
CA TRP A 217 -26.13 3.23 -6.78
C TRP A 217 -27.19 2.21 -6.48
N GLN A 218 -28.43 2.52 -6.79
CA GLN A 218 -29.53 1.62 -6.51
C GLN A 218 -30.21 1.21 -7.79
N ILE A 219 -30.56 -0.07 -7.87
CA ILE A 219 -31.47 -0.59 -8.87
C ILE A 219 -32.72 -1.08 -8.17
N ARG A 220 -33.86 -0.94 -8.84
CA ARG A 220 -35.12 -1.44 -8.32
C ARG A 220 -35.26 -2.91 -8.70
N LYS A 221 -35.30 -3.82 -7.72
CA LYS A 221 -35.61 -5.24 -7.92
C LYS A 221 -36.81 -5.62 -7.06
N SER A 222 -37.83 -6.18 -7.70
CA SER A 222 -39.08 -6.62 -7.03
C SER A 222 -39.66 -5.56 -6.11
N GLY A 223 -39.73 -4.31 -6.59
CA GLY A 223 -40.28 -3.17 -5.87
C GLY A 223 -39.36 -2.50 -4.85
N LYS A 224 -38.24 -3.14 -4.47
CA LYS A 224 -37.28 -2.61 -3.49
C LYS A 224 -36.06 -1.99 -4.17
N TRP A 225 -35.54 -0.91 -3.59
CA TRP A 225 -34.24 -0.37 -3.96
C TRP A 225 -33.15 -1.24 -3.34
N ILE A 226 -32.23 -1.71 -4.17
CA ILE A 226 -31.05 -2.48 -3.74
C ILE A 226 -29.79 -1.84 -4.27
N ASP A 227 -28.72 -1.89 -3.50
CA ASP A 227 -27.44 -1.32 -3.91
C ASP A 227 -26.79 -2.17 -5.02
N VAL A 228 -26.24 -1.50 -6.02
CA VAL A 228 -25.38 -2.08 -7.04
C VAL A 228 -23.96 -2.09 -6.50
N PRO A 229 -23.36 -3.27 -6.28
CA PRO A 229 -21.98 -3.35 -5.81
C PRO A 229 -21.03 -2.77 -6.86
N LYS A 230 -19.93 -2.19 -6.37
CA LYS A 230 -18.80 -1.83 -7.24
C LYS A 230 -18.21 -3.09 -7.88
N THR A 231 -17.62 -2.93 -9.06
CA THR A 231 -16.83 -3.98 -9.69
C THR A 231 -15.47 -4.05 -9.02
N SER A 232 -15.09 -5.25 -8.56
CA SER A 232 -13.72 -5.50 -8.15
C SER A 232 -12.78 -5.43 -9.36
N PHE A 233 -11.64 -4.77 -9.24
CA PHE A 233 -10.60 -4.84 -10.28
C PHE A 233 -10.10 -6.26 -10.53
N SER A 234 -10.14 -7.13 -9.52
CA SER A 234 -9.81 -8.55 -9.70
C SER A 234 -10.80 -9.31 -10.59
N ASP A 235 -12.00 -8.77 -10.79
CA ASP A 235 -13.05 -9.34 -11.62
C ASP A 235 -13.10 -8.75 -13.03
N ASP A 236 -12.34 -7.68 -13.31
CA ASP A 236 -12.34 -6.99 -14.61
C ASP A 236 -12.13 -7.97 -15.77
N GLY A 237 -13.02 -7.92 -16.76
CA GLY A 237 -12.96 -8.74 -17.97
C GLY A 237 -13.20 -10.23 -17.74
N LYS A 238 -13.41 -10.68 -16.49
CA LYS A 238 -13.64 -12.09 -16.19
C LYS A 238 -15.07 -12.52 -16.57
N PRO A 239 -15.24 -13.74 -17.11
CA PRO A 239 -16.56 -14.28 -17.43
C PRO A 239 -17.47 -14.35 -16.19
N ASN A 240 -18.71 -13.88 -16.35
CA ASN A 240 -19.79 -14.00 -15.37
C ASN A 240 -19.46 -13.44 -13.97
N LYS A 241 -18.62 -12.39 -13.91
CA LYS A 241 -18.28 -11.65 -12.68
C LYS A 241 -18.87 -10.23 -12.71
N SER A 242 -19.01 -9.61 -11.54
CA SER A 242 -19.65 -8.30 -11.31
C SER A 242 -21.16 -8.23 -11.63
N ALA A 243 -21.85 -7.28 -10.98
CA ALA A 243 -23.21 -6.87 -11.32
C ALA A 243 -23.27 -6.07 -12.63
N ASN A 244 -22.15 -5.52 -13.08
CA ASN A 244 -22.03 -4.73 -14.30
C ASN A 244 -21.27 -5.54 -15.34
N GLN A 245 -21.98 -6.03 -16.35
CA GLN A 245 -21.44 -6.92 -17.37
C GLN A 245 -21.71 -6.40 -18.77
N ILE A 246 -20.79 -6.71 -19.67
CA ILE A 246 -20.96 -6.50 -21.11
C ILE A 246 -20.84 -7.84 -21.82
N ARG A 247 -21.64 -8.03 -22.87
CA ARG A 247 -21.52 -9.21 -23.72
C ARG A 247 -20.38 -9.00 -24.73
N LYS A 248 -19.33 -9.83 -24.64
CA LYS A 248 -18.18 -9.82 -25.55
C LYS A 248 -17.90 -11.24 -26.02
N SER A 249 -17.88 -11.43 -27.35
CA SER A 249 -17.64 -12.74 -27.97
C SER A 249 -18.55 -13.84 -27.44
N GLY A 250 -19.85 -13.55 -27.28
CA GLY A 250 -20.86 -14.50 -26.80
C GLY A 250 -20.93 -14.67 -25.27
N THR A 251 -19.89 -14.28 -24.54
CA THR A 251 -19.81 -14.41 -23.08
C THR A 251 -20.13 -13.10 -22.37
N TRP A 252 -20.87 -13.17 -21.26
CA TRP A 252 -20.98 -12.04 -20.33
C TRP A 252 -19.68 -11.90 -19.56
N LYS A 253 -19.02 -10.75 -19.66
CA LYS A 253 -17.79 -10.44 -18.94
C LYS A 253 -18.01 -9.24 -18.06
N ALA A 254 -17.36 -9.19 -16.89
CA ALA A 254 -17.36 -7.98 -16.07
C ALA A 254 -16.90 -6.79 -16.91
N GLN A 255 -17.63 -5.69 -16.81
CA GLN A 255 -17.32 -4.49 -17.58
C GLN A 255 -16.07 -3.81 -16.97
N SER A 256 -15.10 -3.53 -17.84
CA SER A 256 -13.90 -2.75 -17.48
C SER A 256 -14.24 -1.30 -17.22
N LYS A 257 -13.33 -0.57 -16.56
CA LYS A 257 -13.56 0.84 -16.22
C LYS A 257 -13.84 1.67 -17.49
N ILE A 258 -14.88 2.51 -17.45
CA ILE A 258 -15.27 3.38 -18.56
C ILE A 258 -15.06 4.84 -18.15
N GLY A 259 -14.32 5.59 -18.98
CA GLY A 259 -14.02 7.00 -18.77
C GLY A 259 -12.91 7.23 -17.74
N GLY A 260 -12.04 8.21 -18.04
CA GLY A 260 -11.05 8.77 -17.11
C GLY A 260 -11.70 9.51 -15.97
#